data_AF-A0A924NAP9-F1
#
_entry.id   AF-A0A924NAP9-F1
#
_cell.length_a   1.000
_cell.length_b   1.000
_cell.length_c   1.000
_cell.angle_alpha   90.00
_cell.angle_beta   90.00
_cell.angle_gamma   90.00
#
_symmetry.space_group_name_H-M   'P 1'
#
loop_
_entity.id
_entity.type
_entity.pdbx_description
1 polymer ?
#
loop_
_entity_poly.entity_id
_entity_poly.type
_entity_poly.pdbx_seq_one_letter_code
_entity_poly.pdbx_strand_id
1 'polypeptide(L)'
;MLNRSDDDPRRFLELIERVPAHPLAELMLQELATPLRQLPVVVARAIEQLFRSPARVKNSQELARLAGMASRSLYRHMMPAGLQPRHLIVCARLLRAYTLLRAPGSRLKEISSKLGYSDPDTLSKLMQEWTGRAPKELRRDVPPELFVRLLADHLRRVKPEQDVTEPE
;
A
#
# COMPACT_ATOMS: atom_id res chain seq x y z
N MET A 1 -1.69 39.22 20.68
CA MET A 1 -0.61 38.25 20.98
C MET A 1 -0.98 36.93 20.32
N LEU A 2 -0.09 36.36 19.51
CA LEU A 2 -0.40 35.30 18.54
C LEU A 2 -0.85 34.00 19.23
N ASN A 3 -1.90 33.39 18.68
CA ASN A 3 -2.30 32.02 18.95
C ASN A 3 -1.14 31.08 18.65
N ARG A 4 -0.65 30.40 19.69
CA ARG A 4 0.29 29.30 19.60
C ARG A 4 -0.47 28.14 18.96
N SER A 5 -0.21 27.87 17.68
CA SER A 5 -0.87 26.79 16.94
C SER A 5 -0.71 25.47 17.68
N ASP A 6 -1.82 25.00 18.23
CA ASP A 6 -2.02 23.66 18.79
C ASP A 6 -2.22 22.64 17.64
N ASP A 7 -1.43 22.80 16.58
CA ASP A 7 -1.39 21.89 15.43
C ASP A 7 -0.61 20.64 15.86
N ASP A 8 -1.25 19.79 16.65
CA ASP A 8 -0.72 18.46 16.96
C ASP A 8 -0.59 17.68 15.64
N PRO A 9 0.65 17.31 15.21
CA PRO A 9 0.86 16.52 14.01
C PRO A 9 0.01 15.24 14.00
N ARG A 10 -0.32 14.68 15.17
CA ARG A 10 -1.18 13.50 15.30
C ARG A 10 -2.60 13.77 14.82
N ARG A 11 -3.16 14.93 15.15
CA ARG A 11 -4.51 15.34 14.72
C ARG A 11 -4.58 15.50 13.21
N PHE A 12 -3.53 16.05 12.60
CA PHE A 12 -3.44 16.13 11.13
C PHE A 12 -3.33 14.74 10.49
N LEU A 13 -2.50 13.85 11.04
CA LEU A 13 -2.41 12.47 10.54
C LEU A 13 -3.74 11.74 10.65
N GLU A 14 -4.48 11.88 11.76
CA GLU A 14 -5.82 11.31 11.95
C GLU A 14 -6.84 11.80 10.91
N LEU A 15 -6.78 13.08 10.53
CA LEU A 15 -7.65 13.64 9.49
C LEU A 15 -7.36 12.98 8.12
N ILE A 16 -6.09 12.78 7.78
CA ILE A 16 -5.69 12.04 6.56
C ILE A 16 -6.24 10.60 6.59
N GLU A 17 -6.34 9.96 7.76
CA GLU A 17 -6.85 8.60 7.86
C GLU A 17 -8.34 8.48 7.53
N ARG A 18 -9.10 9.57 7.73
CA ARG A 18 -10.56 9.62 7.55
C ARG A 18 -10.98 10.03 6.15
N VAL A 19 -10.06 10.44 5.28
CA VAL A 19 -10.35 10.81 3.89
C VAL A 19 -10.26 9.56 2.99
N PRO A 20 -11.39 9.02 2.48
CA PRO A 20 -11.38 7.97 1.48
C PRO A 20 -11.06 8.56 0.10
N ALA A 21 -10.33 7.80 -0.71
CA ALA A 21 -9.74 8.17 -2.02
C ALA A 21 -8.48 9.05 -1.92
N HIS A 22 -7.37 8.41 -1.58
CA HIS A 22 -6.06 9.03 -1.72
C HIS A 22 -5.68 9.13 -3.21
N PRO A 23 -5.26 10.29 -3.75
CA PRO A 23 -4.90 10.43 -5.17
C PRO A 23 -3.92 9.38 -5.70
N LEU A 24 -2.96 8.97 -4.86
CA LEU A 24 -2.02 7.88 -5.16
C LEU A 24 -2.70 6.51 -5.40
N ALA A 25 -3.81 6.23 -4.72
CA ALA A 25 -4.53 4.97 -4.92
C ALA A 25 -5.14 4.92 -6.32
N GLU A 26 -5.70 6.03 -6.80
CA GLU A 26 -6.26 6.10 -8.16
C GLU A 26 -5.17 6.02 -9.22
N LEU A 27 -4.02 6.70 -9.01
CA LEU A 27 -2.84 6.53 -9.88
C LEU A 27 -2.38 5.07 -9.92
N MET A 28 -2.36 4.38 -8.78
CA MET A 28 -1.99 2.96 -8.72
C MET A 28 -2.99 2.06 -9.44
N LEU A 29 -4.29 2.33 -9.29
CA LEU A 29 -5.33 1.57 -9.99
C LEU A 29 -5.25 1.78 -11.51
N GLN A 30 -4.83 2.95 -11.97
CA GLN A 30 -4.53 3.18 -13.39
C GLN A 30 -3.36 2.32 -13.87
N GLU A 31 -2.26 2.23 -13.10
CA GLU A 31 -1.12 1.35 -13.41
C GLU A 31 -1.50 -0.15 -13.43
N LEU A 32 -2.51 -0.54 -12.65
CA LEU A 32 -3.02 -1.91 -12.54
C LEU A 32 -4.21 -2.21 -13.47
N ALA A 33 -4.70 -1.24 -14.25
CA ALA A 33 -5.94 -1.41 -15.02
C ALA A 33 -5.90 -2.60 -15.99
N THR A 34 -4.76 -2.86 -16.63
CA THR A 34 -4.59 -4.00 -17.55
C THR A 34 -4.65 -5.36 -16.84
N PRO A 35 -3.82 -5.66 -15.82
CA PRO A 35 -3.93 -6.94 -15.13
C PRO A 35 -5.27 -7.12 -14.41
N LEU A 36 -5.89 -6.07 -13.86
CA LEU A 36 -7.20 -6.19 -13.21
C LEU A 36 -8.33 -6.62 -14.17
N ARG A 37 -8.28 -6.20 -15.44
CA ARG A 37 -9.24 -6.65 -16.48
C ARG A 37 -9.16 -8.15 -16.79
N GLN A 38 -8.05 -8.80 -16.44
CA GLN A 38 -7.87 -10.24 -16.64
C GLN A 38 -8.40 -11.09 -15.48
N LEU A 39 -8.82 -10.45 -14.39
CA LEU A 39 -9.30 -11.13 -13.18
C LEU A 39 -10.81 -11.25 -13.18
N PRO A 40 -11.37 -12.20 -12.41
CA PRO A 40 -12.80 -12.17 -12.08
C PRO A 40 -13.18 -10.83 -11.46
N VAL A 41 -14.36 -10.30 -11.81
CA VAL A 41 -14.85 -9.00 -11.35
C VAL A 41 -14.80 -8.85 -9.83
N VAL A 42 -15.12 -9.92 -9.08
CA VAL A 42 -15.07 -9.93 -7.62
C VAL A 42 -13.64 -9.76 -7.06
N VAL A 43 -12.64 -10.32 -7.73
CA VAL A 43 -11.23 -10.16 -7.34
C VAL A 43 -10.74 -8.75 -7.66
N ALA A 44 -11.06 -8.24 -8.86
CA ALA A 44 -10.70 -6.88 -9.24
C ALA A 44 -11.30 -5.84 -8.26
N ARG A 45 -12.58 -5.98 -7.91
CA ARG A 45 -13.25 -5.13 -6.91
C ARG A 45 -12.61 -5.21 -5.53
N ALA A 46 -12.20 -6.40 -5.08
CA ALA A 46 -11.50 -6.55 -3.80
C ALA A 46 -10.15 -5.82 -3.80
N ILE A 47 -9.41 -5.87 -4.92
CA ILE A 47 -8.14 -5.13 -5.08
C ILE A 47 -8.38 -3.62 -5.11
N GLU A 48 -9.40 -3.15 -5.82
CA GLU A 48 -9.78 -1.72 -5.79
C GLU A 48 -10.10 -1.24 -4.36
N GLN A 49 -10.86 -2.04 -3.61
CA GLN A 49 -11.18 -1.72 -2.21
C GLN A 49 -9.95 -1.76 -1.31
N LEU A 50 -9.01 -2.68 -1.53
CA LEU A 50 -7.71 -2.68 -0.85
C LEU A 50 -6.98 -1.36 -1.05
N PHE A 51 -6.88 -0.84 -2.28
CA PHE A 51 -6.18 0.43 -2.53
C PHE A 51 -6.93 1.65 -1.99
N ARG A 52 -8.27 1.66 -2.09
CA ARG A 52 -9.09 2.75 -1.56
C ARG A 52 -9.21 2.75 -0.03
N SER A 53 -8.99 1.61 0.63
CA SER A 53 -9.07 1.46 2.08
C SER A 53 -8.09 0.41 2.63
N PRO A 54 -6.76 0.66 2.59
CA PRO A 54 -5.75 -0.34 2.95
C PRO A 54 -5.85 -0.84 4.39
N ALA A 55 -6.34 0.00 5.31
CA ALA A 55 -6.49 -0.35 6.73
C ALA A 55 -7.51 -1.49 6.99
N ARG A 56 -8.40 -1.78 6.03
CA ARG A 56 -9.42 -2.83 6.14
C ARG A 56 -8.94 -4.22 5.71
N VAL A 57 -7.75 -4.31 5.09
CA VAL A 57 -7.21 -5.55 4.54
C VAL A 57 -5.78 -5.73 5.04
N LYS A 58 -5.61 -6.58 6.05
CA LYS A 58 -4.35 -6.77 6.79
C LYS A 58 -3.50 -7.91 6.23
N ASN A 59 -4.12 -8.89 5.57
CA ASN A 59 -3.46 -10.10 5.08
C ASN A 59 -4.21 -10.68 3.87
N SER A 60 -3.63 -11.71 3.25
CA SER A 60 -4.19 -12.37 2.07
C SER A 60 -5.55 -13.02 2.34
N GLN A 61 -5.78 -13.51 3.56
CA GLN A 61 -7.04 -14.14 3.98
C GLN A 61 -8.17 -13.11 4.00
N GLU A 62 -7.94 -11.91 4.52
CA GLU A 62 -8.92 -10.82 4.49
C GLU A 62 -9.22 -10.37 3.06
N LEU A 63 -8.22 -10.33 2.18
CA LEU A 63 -8.43 -10.02 0.76
C LEU A 63 -9.27 -11.10 0.06
N ALA A 64 -9.01 -12.37 0.35
CA ALA A 64 -9.78 -13.49 -0.20
C ALA A 64 -11.24 -13.45 0.29
N ARG A 65 -11.44 -13.19 1.58
CA ARG A 65 -12.77 -12.98 2.16
C ARG A 65 -13.50 -11.81 1.50
N LEU A 66 -12.80 -10.72 1.22
CA LEU A 66 -13.36 -9.56 0.52
C LEU A 66 -13.81 -9.90 -0.91
N ALA A 67 -13.06 -10.79 -1.58
CA ALA A 67 -13.40 -11.32 -2.89
C ALA A 67 -14.46 -12.45 -2.84
N GLY A 68 -14.93 -12.84 -1.66
CA GLY A 68 -15.92 -13.90 -1.48
C GLY A 68 -15.40 -15.31 -1.79
N MET A 69 -14.12 -15.59 -1.57
CA MET A 69 -13.51 -16.88 -1.91
C MET A 69 -12.42 -17.32 -0.91
N ALA A 70 -12.03 -18.60 -1.02
CA ALA A 70 -10.88 -19.13 -0.29
C ALA A 70 -9.56 -18.57 -0.83
N SER A 71 -8.54 -18.47 0.02
CA SER A 71 -7.21 -17.97 -0.34
C SER A 71 -6.64 -18.68 -1.58
N ARG A 72 -6.69 -20.01 -1.63
CA ARG A 72 -6.19 -20.79 -2.78
C ARG A 72 -6.81 -20.36 -4.11
N SER A 73 -8.12 -20.12 -4.13
CA SER A 73 -8.82 -19.62 -5.32
C SER A 73 -8.36 -18.22 -5.71
N LEU A 74 -8.17 -17.33 -4.72
CA LEU A 74 -7.64 -15.98 -4.96
C LEU A 74 -6.26 -16.04 -5.62
N TYR A 75 -5.33 -16.83 -5.07
CA TYR A 75 -4.00 -17.02 -5.63
C TYR A 75 -4.05 -17.57 -7.06
N ARG A 76 -4.88 -18.58 -7.34
CA ARG A 76 -5.03 -19.14 -8.71
C ARG A 76 -5.51 -18.10 -9.73
N HIS A 77 -6.38 -17.17 -9.33
CA HIS A 77 -6.84 -16.12 -10.24
C HIS A 77 -5.78 -15.04 -10.47
N MET A 78 -5.04 -14.66 -9.43
CA MET A 78 -4.11 -13.54 -9.50
C MET A 78 -2.77 -13.91 -10.13
N MET A 79 -2.31 -15.15 -9.95
CA MET A 79 -0.96 -15.53 -10.38
C MET A 79 -0.73 -15.52 -11.89
N PRO A 80 -1.67 -16.00 -12.74
CA PRO A 80 -1.56 -15.87 -14.19
C PRO A 80 -1.50 -14.41 -14.67
N ALA A 81 -2.11 -13.48 -13.92
CA ALA A 81 -2.06 -12.04 -14.20
C ALA A 81 -0.79 -11.36 -13.64
N GLY A 82 0.16 -12.12 -13.10
CA GLY A 82 1.40 -11.60 -12.51
C GLY A 82 1.21 -10.88 -11.17
N LEU A 83 0.10 -11.10 -10.46
CA LEU A 83 -0.22 -10.41 -9.22
C LEU A 83 -0.17 -11.35 -8.02
N GLN A 84 0.35 -10.84 -6.89
CA GLN A 84 0.34 -11.56 -5.62
C GLN A 84 -0.38 -10.78 -4.52
N PRO A 85 -1.27 -11.41 -3.73
CA PRO A 85 -1.97 -10.77 -2.63
C PRO A 85 -1.06 -10.01 -1.67
N ARG A 86 0.04 -10.65 -1.22
CA ARG A 86 0.99 -10.04 -0.27
C ARG A 86 1.59 -8.74 -0.82
N HIS A 87 1.97 -8.75 -2.09
CA HIS A 87 2.62 -7.61 -2.74
C HIS A 87 1.66 -6.44 -2.94
N LEU A 88 0.40 -6.72 -3.28
CA LEU A 88 -0.61 -5.67 -3.36
C LEU A 88 -0.88 -5.03 -1.99
N ILE A 89 -0.90 -5.83 -0.92
CA ILE A 89 -1.08 -5.33 0.45
C ILE A 89 0.11 -4.45 0.87
N VAL A 90 1.34 -4.89 0.61
CA VAL A 90 2.55 -4.09 0.87
C VAL A 90 2.52 -2.80 0.06
N CYS A 91 2.19 -2.87 -1.23
CA CYS A 91 2.06 -1.70 -2.09
C CYS A 91 1.03 -0.70 -1.54
N ALA A 92 -0.17 -1.17 -1.16
CA ALA A 92 -1.21 -0.34 -0.56
C ALA A 92 -0.75 0.33 0.75
N ARG A 93 0.01 -0.38 1.59
CA ARG A 93 0.63 0.18 2.80
C ARG A 93 1.69 1.22 2.48
N LEU A 94 2.55 1.00 1.49
CA LEU A 94 3.59 1.94 1.09
C LEU A 94 3.02 3.23 0.50
N LEU A 95 1.95 3.17 -0.30
CA LEU A 95 1.23 4.35 -0.78
C LEU A 95 0.70 5.20 0.39
N ARG A 96 0.10 4.54 1.40
CA ARG A 96 -0.35 5.22 2.62
C ARG A 96 0.81 5.77 3.42
N ALA A 97 1.89 5.03 3.55
CA ALA A 97 3.09 5.48 4.27
C ALA A 97 3.70 6.72 3.63
N TYR A 98 3.83 6.75 2.29
CA TYR A 98 4.34 7.90 1.55
C TYR A 98 3.44 9.14 1.71
N THR A 99 2.13 8.95 1.74
CA THR A 99 1.18 10.03 2.06
C THR A 99 1.47 10.65 3.41
N LEU A 100 1.52 9.82 4.45
CA LEU A 100 1.75 10.27 5.82
C LEU A 100 3.15 10.85 5.97
N LEU A 101 4.12 10.35 5.21
CA LEU A 101 5.50 10.83 5.20
C LEU A 101 5.61 12.27 4.70
N ARG A 102 4.74 12.69 3.76
CA ARG A 102 4.71 14.05 3.21
C ARG A 102 3.86 15.02 4.03
N ALA A 103 3.13 14.52 5.04
CA ALA A 103 2.46 15.37 6.01
C ALA A 103 3.50 16.18 6.83
N PRO A 104 3.31 17.50 7.02
CA PRO A 104 4.15 18.29 7.92
C PRO A 104 4.19 17.71 9.33
N GLY A 105 5.37 17.74 9.97
CA GLY A 105 5.54 17.24 11.35
C GLY A 105 5.52 15.71 11.52
N SER A 106 5.31 14.94 10.45
CA SER A 106 5.24 13.48 10.52
C SER A 106 6.59 12.82 10.84
N ARG A 107 6.58 11.92 11.84
CA ARG A 107 7.76 11.11 12.20
C ARG A 107 7.59 9.69 11.67
N LEU A 108 8.66 9.13 11.09
CA LEU A 108 8.64 7.77 10.55
C LEU A 108 8.18 6.74 11.60
N LYS A 109 8.57 6.95 12.87
CA LYS A 109 8.13 6.11 13.98
C LYS A 109 6.62 6.07 14.17
N GLU A 110 5.98 7.24 14.11
CA GLU A 110 4.52 7.35 14.28
C GLU A 110 3.78 6.76 13.08
N ILE A 111 4.32 6.95 11.87
CA ILE A 111 3.79 6.36 10.64
C ILE A 111 3.82 4.83 10.73
N SER A 112 4.97 4.26 11.13
CA SER A 112 5.12 2.81 11.27
C SER A 112 4.15 2.22 12.27
N SER A 113 4.04 2.81 13.47
CA SER A 113 3.08 2.36 14.47
C SER A 113 1.63 2.44 13.96
N LYS A 114 1.26 3.52 13.24
CA LYS A 114 -0.08 3.68 12.64
C LYS A 114 -0.39 2.62 11.57
N LEU A 115 0.62 2.18 10.83
CA LEU A 115 0.46 1.16 9.78
C LEU A 115 0.59 -0.28 10.30
N GLY A 116 0.76 -0.46 11.61
CA GLY A 116 0.90 -1.77 12.24
C GLY A 116 2.29 -2.38 12.14
N TYR A 117 3.32 -1.58 11.84
CA TYR A 117 4.72 -2.01 11.93
C TYR A 117 5.25 -1.75 13.34
N SER A 118 5.79 -2.80 13.96
CA SER A 118 6.40 -2.72 15.30
C SER A 118 7.68 -1.87 15.33
N ASP A 119 8.38 -1.79 14.19
CA ASP A 119 9.68 -1.14 14.06
C ASP A 119 9.69 -0.15 12.87
N PRO A 120 10.09 1.12 13.09
CA PRO A 120 10.29 2.10 12.02
C PRO A 120 11.29 1.65 10.95
N ASP A 121 12.29 0.86 11.31
CA ASP A 121 13.31 0.38 10.38
C ASP A 121 12.74 -0.62 9.38
N THR A 122 11.72 -1.40 9.76
CA THR A 122 11.01 -2.30 8.85
C THR A 122 10.33 -1.51 7.73
N LEU A 123 9.64 -0.41 8.06
CA LEU A 123 9.02 0.43 7.04
C LEU A 123 10.08 1.11 6.15
N SER A 124 11.18 1.58 6.76
CA SER A 124 12.29 2.19 6.03
C SER A 124 12.90 1.23 5.01
N LYS A 125 13.20 -0.02 5.44
CA LYS A 125 13.74 -1.08 4.59
C LYS A 125 12.78 -1.43 3.46
N LEU A 126 11.49 -1.60 3.75
CA LEU A 126 10.49 -1.88 2.73
C LEU A 126 10.40 -0.73 1.70
N MET A 127 10.39 0.52 2.14
CA MET A 127 10.43 1.67 1.22
C MET A 127 11.67 1.62 0.32
N GLN A 128 12.85 1.36 0.90
CA GLN A 128 14.09 1.32 0.15
C GLN A 128 14.17 0.13 -0.81
N GLU A 129 13.73 -1.04 -0.39
CA GLU A 129 13.68 -2.25 -1.21
C GLU A 129 12.73 -2.09 -2.40
N TRP A 130 11.55 -1.51 -2.17
CA TRP A 130 10.52 -1.37 -3.20
C TRP A 130 10.78 -0.23 -4.18
N THR A 131 11.42 0.85 -3.72
CA THR A 131 11.59 2.07 -4.52
C THR A 131 13.03 2.39 -4.89
N GLY A 132 14.01 1.70 -4.29
CA GLY A 132 15.43 2.01 -4.40
C GLY A 132 15.86 3.26 -3.63
N ARG A 133 14.98 3.86 -2.81
CA ARG A 133 15.20 5.18 -2.17
C ARG A 133 14.85 5.17 -0.69
N ALA A 134 15.65 5.87 0.12
CA ALA A 134 15.40 5.99 1.54
C ALA A 134 14.18 6.91 1.83
N PRO A 135 13.47 6.75 2.97
CA PRO A 135 12.31 7.58 3.32
C PRO A 135 12.59 9.09 3.27
N LYS A 136 13.81 9.53 3.61
CA LYS A 136 14.17 10.95 3.55
C LYS A 136 14.16 11.50 2.12
N GLU A 137 14.67 10.73 1.15
CA GLU A 137 14.65 11.09 -0.27
C GLU A 137 13.22 11.05 -0.81
N LEU A 138 12.46 10.02 -0.45
CA LEU A 138 11.04 9.90 -0.83
C LEU A 138 10.22 11.10 -0.39
N ARG A 139 10.49 11.62 0.82
CA ARG A 139 9.80 12.82 1.34
C ARG A 139 10.11 14.08 0.54
N ARG A 140 11.38 14.27 0.17
CA ARG A 140 11.89 15.55 -0.34
C ARG A 140 11.84 15.64 -1.87
N ASP A 141 12.25 14.57 -2.54
CA ASP A 141 12.71 14.63 -3.93
C ASP A 141 11.86 13.75 -4.88
N VAL A 142 11.01 12.88 -4.34
CA VAL A 142 10.17 11.98 -5.16
C VAL A 142 8.75 12.52 -5.26
N PRO A 143 8.27 12.90 -6.45
CA PRO A 143 6.88 13.30 -6.64
C PRO A 143 5.92 12.09 -6.60
N PRO A 144 4.63 12.30 -6.28
CA PRO A 144 3.62 11.25 -6.15
C PRO A 144 3.58 10.26 -7.33
N GLU A 145 3.63 10.77 -8.55
CA GLU A 145 3.51 10.00 -9.78
C GLU A 145 4.74 9.13 -10.02
N LEU A 146 5.92 9.59 -9.60
CA LEU A 146 7.13 8.78 -9.66
C LEU A 146 7.10 7.68 -8.60
N PHE A 147 6.62 7.98 -7.39
CA PHE A 147 6.49 6.98 -6.33
C PHE A 147 5.57 5.82 -6.76
N VAL A 148 4.40 6.13 -7.32
CA VAL A 148 3.47 5.12 -7.85
C VAL A 148 4.12 4.27 -8.94
N ARG A 149 4.81 4.91 -9.90
CA ARG A 149 5.52 4.19 -10.97
C ARG A 149 6.60 3.25 -10.44
N LEU A 150 7.38 3.67 -9.44
CA LEU A 150 8.38 2.81 -8.80
C LEU A 150 7.75 1.56 -8.18
N LEU A 151 6.62 1.70 -7.47
CA LEU A 151 5.91 0.55 -6.90
C LEU A 151 5.30 -0.34 -7.98
N ALA A 152 4.70 0.24 -9.03
CA ALA A 152 4.15 -0.51 -10.14
C ALA A 152 5.23 -1.30 -10.90
N ASP A 153 6.39 -0.70 -11.14
CA ASP A 153 7.54 -1.37 -11.74
C ASP A 153 8.09 -2.49 -10.86
N HIS A 154 8.13 -2.27 -9.54
CA HIS A 154 8.51 -3.33 -8.60
C HIS A 154 7.53 -4.52 -8.69
N LEU A 155 6.21 -4.26 -8.67
CA LEU A 155 5.20 -5.32 -8.82
C LEU A 155 5.36 -6.11 -10.13
N ARG A 156 5.74 -5.46 -11.23
CA ARG A 156 5.97 -6.12 -12.53
C ARG A 156 7.26 -6.96 -12.54
N ARG A 157 8.28 -6.55 -11.80
CA ARG A 157 9.60 -7.21 -11.75
C ARG A 157 9.64 -8.37 -10.79
N VAL A 158 8.91 -8.27 -9.68
CA VAL A 158 8.83 -9.36 -8.71
C VAL A 158 8.05 -10.50 -9.35
N LYS A 159 8.82 -11.45 -9.90
CA LYS A 159 8.28 -12.72 -10.38
C LYS A 159 7.52 -13.40 -9.23
N PRO A 160 6.52 -14.23 -9.54
CA PRO A 160 5.93 -15.09 -8.53
C PRO A 160 7.03 -15.92 -7.88
N GLU A 161 7.46 -15.51 -6.70
CA GLU A 161 8.35 -16.33 -5.91
C GLU A 161 7.55 -17.58 -5.59
N GLN A 162 8.05 -18.71 -6.08
CA GLN A 162 7.52 -20.06 -5.84
C GLN A 162 7.76 -20.39 -4.37
N ASP A 163 7.07 -19.72 -3.47
CA ASP A 163 6.99 -20.13 -2.07
C ASP A 163 5.52 -20.34 -1.73
N VAL A 164 5.00 -21.43 -2.26
CA VAL A 164 3.79 -22.08 -1.78
C VAL A 164 4.19 -22.77 -0.48
N THR A 165 4.36 -21.99 0.59
CA THR A 165 4.15 -22.54 1.92
C THR A 165 2.65 -22.41 2.17
N GLU A 166 1.91 -23.48 1.81
CA GLU A 166 0.53 -23.72 2.26
C GLU A 166 0.51 -23.64 3.80
N PRO A 167 -0.26 -22.75 4.44
CA PRO A 167 -0.70 -23.03 5.78
C PRO A 167 -1.80 -24.12 5.68
N GLU A 168 -1.57 -25.24 6.36
CA GLU A 168 -2.57 -26.31 6.59
C GLU A 168 -3.90 -25.75 7.12
#